data_AF-A0A1F2TCV2-F1
#
_entry.id   AF-A0A1F2TCV2-F1
#
_cell.length_a   1.000
_cell.length_b   1.000
_cell.length_c   1.000
_cell.angle_alpha   90.00
_cell.angle_beta   90.00
_cell.angle_gamma   90.00
#
_symmetry.space_group_name_H-M   'P 1'
#
loop_
_entity.id
_entity.type
_entity.pdbx_description
1 polymer ?
#
loop_
_entity_poly.entity_id
_entity_poly.type
_entity_poly.pdbx_seq_one_letter_code
_entity_poly.pdbx_strand_id
1 'polypeptide(L)' 'MTIDRDLVTRKLVLILRDLDTLATLSSRTVGDFVASSLDQAVAERLLDRIIGRMIDVNYHLLTAVGRFESTN' A
#
# COMPACT_ATOMS: atom_id res chain seq x y z
N MET A 1 -8.97 6.62 -20.89
CA MET A 1 -7.67 6.99 -20.27
C MET A 1 -6.65 5.94 -20.67
N THR A 2 -5.40 6.29 -20.98
CA THR A 2 -4.36 5.29 -21.28
C THR A 2 -3.62 4.89 -20.00
N ILE A 3 -3.08 3.68 -19.93
CA ILE A 3 -2.25 3.25 -18.78
C ILE A 3 -0.98 4.09 -18.74
N ASP A 4 -0.89 4.99 -17.76
CA ASP A 4 0.37 5.62 -17.33
C ASP A 4 1.24 4.60 -16.57
N ARG A 5 2.27 4.08 -17.24
CA ARG A 5 3.19 3.09 -16.68
C ARG A 5 4.15 3.68 -15.64
N ASP A 6 4.49 4.96 -15.75
CA ASP A 6 5.42 5.60 -14.83
C ASP A 6 4.74 5.85 -13.48
N LEU A 7 3.47 6.27 -13.50
CA LEU A 7 2.65 6.40 -12.29
C LEU A 7 2.52 5.07 -11.55
N VAL A 8 2.21 3.98 -12.28
CA VAL A 8 2.11 2.64 -11.70
C VAL A 8 3.45 2.20 -11.12
N THR A 9 4.53 2.32 -11.88
CA THR A 9 5.88 1.93 -11.43
C THR A 9 6.30 2.70 -10.18
N ARG A 10 6.10 4.02 -10.14
CA ARG A 10 6.42 4.83 -8.95
C ARG A 10 5.64 4.38 -7.72
N LYS A 11 4.34 4.10 -7.86
CA LYS A 11 3.52 3.61 -6.75
C LYS A 11 3.97 2.22 -6.28
N LEU A 12 4.31 1.32 -7.19
CA LEU A 12 4.86 -0.01 -6.83
C LEU A 12 6.18 0.11 -6.07
N VAL A 13 7.10 0.99 -6.48
CA VAL A 13 8.35 1.25 -5.74
C VAL A 13 8.08 1.75 -4.32
N LEU A 14 7.09 2.64 -4.15
CA LEU A 14 6.70 3.11 -2.81
C LEU A 14 6.08 1.99 -1.97
N ILE A 15 5.24 1.13 -2.56
CA ILE A 15 4.70 -0.05 -1.88
C ILE A 15 5.83 -0.97 -1.40
N LEU A 16 6.82 -1.24 -2.25
CA LEU A 16 7.97 -2.09 -1.90
C LEU A 16 8.77 -1.50 -0.73
N ARG A 17 9.06 -0.20 -0.74
CA ARG A 17 9.77 0.46 0.37
C ARG A 17 9.00 0.37 1.69
N ASP A 18 7.67 0.49 1.63
CA ASP A 18 6.81 0.42 2.80
C ASP A 18 6.77 -1.02 3.34
N LEU A 19 6.74 -2.02 2.45
CA LEU A 19 6.84 -3.44 2.79
C LEU A 19 8.20 -3.80 3.40
N ASP A 20 9.31 -3.30 2.86
CA ASP A 20 10.64 -3.49 3.43
C ASP A 20 10.71 -2.95 4.86
N THR A 21 10.11 -1.78 5.09
CA THR A 21 10.02 -1.20 6.45
C THR A 21 9.16 -2.07 7.36
N LEU A 22 8.00 -2.54 6.87
CA LEU A 22 7.09 -3.40 7.63
C LEU A 22 7.73 -4.75 7.99
N ALA A 23 8.57 -5.31 7.11
CA ALA A 23 9.31 -6.54 7.36
C ALA A 23 10.28 -6.42 8.56
N THR A 24 10.76 -5.22 8.87
CA THR A 24 11.57 -5.02 10.09
C THR A 24 10.78 -5.21 11.38
N LEU A 25 9.45 -5.05 11.33
CA LEU A 25 8.57 -5.31 12.47
C LEU A 25 8.22 -6.80 12.61
N SER A 26 8.36 -7.60 11.56
CA SER A 26 8.02 -9.03 11.59
C SER A 26 9.01 -9.88 12.39
N SER A 27 10.18 -9.35 12.74
CA SER A 27 11.14 -10.04 13.60
C SER A 27 10.77 -9.98 15.09
N ARG A 28 9.74 -9.21 15.47
CA ARG A 28 9.29 -9.11 16.85
C ARG A 28 8.35 -10.25 17.21
N THR A 29 8.38 -10.67 18.47
CA THR A 29 7.34 -11.57 18.98
C THR A 29 6.02 -10.81 19.07
N VAL A 30 4.90 -11.54 19.05
CA VAL A 30 3.57 -10.94 19.22
C VAL A 30 3.47 -10.16 20.53
N GLY A 31 4.05 -10.69 21.61
CA GLY A 31 4.07 -10.02 22.92
C GLY A 31 4.80 -8.68 22.88
N ASP A 32 5.99 -8.65 22.29
CA ASP A 32 6.80 -7.42 22.17
C ASP A 32 6.13 -6.36 21.29
N PHE A 33 5.44 -6.80 20.23
CA PHE A 33 4.70 -5.92 19.34
C PHE A 33 3.49 -5.29 20.04
N VAL A 34 2.67 -6.09 20.72
CA VAL A 34 1.47 -5.60 21.42
C VAL A 34 1.81 -4.73 22.62
N ALA A 35 2.98 -4.94 23.25
CA ALA A 35 3.48 -4.08 24.31
C ALA A 35 3.94 -2.69 23.84
N SER A 36 4.15 -2.49 22.53
CA SER A 36 4.66 -1.23 21.97
C SER A 36 3.60 -0.51 21.15
N SER A 37 3.07 0.58 21.70
CA SER A 37 2.13 1.45 20.99
C SER A 37 2.75 2.13 19.76
N LEU A 38 4.06 2.40 19.81
CA LEU A 38 4.80 2.95 18.68
C LEU A 38 4.86 1.97 17.52
N ASP A 39 5.22 0.70 17.78
CA ASP A 39 5.31 -0.30 16.71
C ASP A 39 3.94 -0.57 16.07
N GLN A 40 2.87 -0.56 16.88
CA GLN A 40 1.50 -0.64 16.39
C GLN A 40 1.15 0.54 15.47
N ALA A 41 1.38 1.77 15.92
CA ALA A 41 1.10 2.96 15.11
C ALA A 41 1.91 2.99 13.80
N VAL A 42 3.17 2.54 13.83
CA VAL A 42 4.00 2.43 12.63
C VAL A 42 3.44 1.36 11.69
N ALA A 43 3.08 0.18 12.20
CA ALA A 43 2.52 -0.91 11.40
C ALA A 43 1.20 -0.48 10.74
N GLU A 44 0.27 0.10 11.52
CA GLU A 44 -1.01 0.62 11.01
C GLU A 44 -0.79 1.64 9.89
N ARG A 45 0.11 2.60 10.11
CA ARG A 45 0.38 3.64 9.12
C ARG A 45 1.03 3.09 7.84
N LEU A 46 1.90 2.09 7.95
CA LEU A 46 2.50 1.43 6.79
C LEU A 46 1.45 0.64 6.00
N LEU A 47 0.59 -0.12 6.69
CA LEU A 47 -0.48 -0.90 6.07
C LEU A 47 -1.49 0.00 5.34
N ASP A 48 -1.95 1.07 5.99
CA ASP A 48 -2.84 2.08 5.38
C ASP A 48 -2.24 2.66 4.09
N ARG A 49 -0.96 3.03 4.13
CA ARG A 49 -0.20 3.55 2.97
C ARG A 49 -0.03 2.54 1.85
N ILE A 50 0.24 1.28 2.17
CA ILE A 50 0.41 0.21 1.17
C ILE A 50 -0.93 -0.04 0.49
N ILE A 51 -1.98 -0.27 1.26
CA ILE A 51 -3.33 -0.56 0.77
C ILE A 51 -3.85 0.62 -0.07
N GLY A 52 -3.71 1.86 0.42
CA GLY A 52 -4.11 3.06 -0.32
C GLY A 52 -3.43 3.15 -1.69
N ARG A 53 -2.12 2.88 -1.77
CA ARG A 53 -1.42 2.87 -3.06
C ARG A 53 -1.82 1.72 -3.97
N MET A 54 -2.14 0.55 -3.41
CA MET A 54 -2.66 -0.58 -4.19
C MET A 54 -4.04 -0.25 -4.77
N ILE A 55 -4.91 0.41 -3.99
CA ILE A 55 -6.21 0.91 -4.46
C ILE A 55 -5.99 1.92 -5.60
N ASP A 56 -5.09 2.88 -5.45
CA ASP A 56 -4.80 3.87 -6.50
C ASP A 56 -4.30 3.22 -7.80
N VAL A 57 -3.42 2.22 -7.70
CA VAL A 57 -2.94 1.46 -8.87
C VAL A 57 -4.10 0.72 -9.52
N ASN A 58 -4.91 0.01 -8.75
CA ASN A 58 -6.07 -0.73 -9.27
C ASN A 58 -7.08 0.21 -9.93
N TYR A 59 -7.37 1.36 -9.31
CA TYR A 59 -8.26 2.37 -9.87
C TYR A 59 -7.75 2.89 -11.21
N HIS A 60 -6.46 3.24 -11.29
CA HIS A 60 -5.83 3.70 -12.53
C HIS A 60 -5.93 2.65 -13.64
N LEU A 61 -5.61 1.40 -13.33
CA LEU A 61 -5.68 0.29 -14.29
C LEU A 61 -7.10 0.04 -14.77
N LEU A 62 -8.06 -0.09 -13.86
CA LEU A 62 -9.47 -0.36 -14.18
C LEU A 62 -10.10 0.78 -14.99
N THR A 63 -9.82 2.03 -14.63
CA THR A 63 -10.28 3.21 -15.37
C THR A 63 -9.65 3.28 -16.76
N ALA A 64 -8.36 2.92 -16.88
CA ALA A 64 -7.68 2.93 -18.17
C ALA A 64 -8.22 1.87 -19.15
N VAL A 65 -8.67 0.72 -18.64
CA VAL A 65 -9.25 -0.35 -19.48
C VAL A 65 -10.79 -0.24 -19.64
N GLY A 66 -11.40 0.85 -19.19
CA GLY A 66 -12.85 1.08 -19.30
C GLY A 66 -13.71 0.14 -18.44
N ARG A 67 -13.15 -0.42 -17.36
CA ARG A 67 -13.84 -1.34 -16.43
C ARG A 67 -14.32 -0.66 -15.15
N PHE A 68 -13.99 0.61 -14.96
CA PHE A 68 -14.48 1.43 -13.87
C PHE A 68 -15.27 2.60 -14.46
N GLU A 69 -16.51 2.33 -14.84
CA GLU A 69 -17.50 3.39 -15.05
C GLU A 69 -18.31 3.49 -13.76
N SER A 70 -18.27 4.65 -13.11
CA SER A 70 -19.19 4.98 -12.04
C SER A 70 -20.58 5.06 -12.66
N THR A 71 -21.30 3.94 -12.68
CA THR A 71 -22.75 3.95 -12.94
C THR A 71 -23.37 4.76 -11.82
N ASN A 72 -23.72 5.99 -12.15
CA ASN A 72 -24.52 6.89 -11.32
C ASN A 72 -26.00 6.48 -11.41
#